data_AF-A0A7C4WG69-F1
#
_entry.id   AF-A0A7C4WG69-F1
#
_cell.length_a   1.000
_cell.length_b   1.000
_cell.length_c   1.000
_cell.angle_alpha   90.00
_cell.angle_beta   90.00
_cell.angle_gamma   90.00
#
_symmetry.space_group_name_H-M   'P 1'
#
loop_
_entity.id
_entity.type
_entity.pdbx_description
1 polymer ?
#
loop_
_entity_poly.entity_id
_entity_poly.type
_entity_poly.pdbx_seq_one_letter_code
_entity_poly.pdbx_strand_id
1 'polypeptide(L)'
;FAVLFLGGWRGPWLPPYLWTLIKMSIGIFLFFWLRATLPRIRIDQMLNLNWKFLTPLMILNLIGVALVDKGLRAAGVTSGLWAAGMFVFNMAMLIGALAIPGYLGHRARMAAMAPASEEELEALEAAAAH
;
A
#
# COMPACT_ATOMS: atom_id res chain seq x y z
N PHE A 1 1.72 -18.13 -0.35
CA PHE A 1 2.39 -17.03 0.37
C PHE A 1 3.73 -17.45 0.98
N ALA A 2 3.74 -18.40 1.92
CA ALA A 2 4.97 -18.82 2.62
C ALA A 2 6.14 -19.25 1.72
N VAL A 3 5.84 -19.98 0.63
CA VAL A 3 6.87 -20.46 -0.30
C VAL A 3 7.46 -19.33 -1.16
N LEU A 4 6.58 -18.54 -1.80
CA LEU A 4 6.99 -17.55 -2.79
C LEU A 4 7.55 -16.25 -2.19
N PHE A 5 7.02 -15.83 -1.04
CA PHE A 5 7.33 -14.50 -0.48
C PHE A 5 8.15 -14.56 0.81
N LEU A 6 8.00 -15.61 1.60
CA LEU A 6 8.71 -15.76 2.88
C LEU A 6 9.95 -16.69 2.78
N GLY A 7 10.46 -16.93 1.56
CA GLY A 7 11.67 -17.73 1.34
C GLY A 7 11.52 -19.24 1.55
N GLY A 8 10.27 -19.74 1.54
CA GLY A 8 9.95 -21.17 1.64
C GLY A 8 10.64 -21.90 2.78
N TRP A 9 11.37 -22.96 2.43
CA TRP A 9 12.06 -23.90 3.32
C TRP A 9 13.29 -23.32 4.03
N ARG A 10 13.74 -22.11 3.68
CA ARG A 10 14.92 -21.49 4.30
C ARG A 10 14.53 -20.91 5.67
N GLY A 11 15.09 -21.49 6.73
CA GLY A 11 14.92 -21.07 8.11
C GLY A 11 16.23 -21.09 8.88
N PRO A 12 16.45 -20.14 9.80
CA PRO A 12 17.73 -20.01 10.52
C PRO A 12 17.93 -21.06 11.61
N TRP A 13 16.86 -21.59 12.22
CA TRP A 13 16.96 -22.35 13.48
C TRP A 13 16.20 -23.68 13.52
N LEU A 14 15.21 -23.90 12.65
CA LEU A 14 14.33 -25.07 12.70
C LEU A 14 14.42 -25.92 11.43
N PRO A 15 14.08 -27.22 11.50
CA PRO A 15 14.00 -28.06 10.32
C PRO A 15 13.08 -27.45 9.24
N PRO A 16 13.43 -27.60 7.95
CA PRO A 16 12.77 -26.85 6.87
C PRO A 16 11.25 -27.02 6.77
N TYR A 17 10.76 -28.24 7.08
CA TYR A 17 9.34 -28.57 7.09
C TYR A 17 8.60 -27.86 8.21
N LEU A 18 9.15 -27.87 9.43
CA LEU A 18 8.53 -27.24 10.60
C LEU A 18 8.52 -25.72 10.47
N TRP A 19 9.59 -25.14 9.93
CA TRP A 19 9.68 -23.71 9.68
C TRP A 19 8.65 -23.23 8.66
N THR A 20 8.44 -24.00 7.60
CA THR A 20 7.42 -23.71 6.58
C THR A 20 6.02 -23.84 7.17
N LEU A 21 5.79 -24.85 8.01
CA LEU A 21 4.52 -25.04 8.71
C LEU A 21 4.18 -23.82 9.58
N ILE A 22 5.14 -23.32 10.37
CA ILE A 22 4.94 -22.13 11.21
C ILE A 22 4.55 -20.90 10.35
N LYS A 23 5.27 -20.63 9.26
CA LYS A 23 4.95 -19.51 8.35
C LYS A 23 3.54 -19.66 7.77
N MET A 24 3.14 -20.87 7.41
CA MET A 24 1.78 -21.16 6.92
C MET A 24 0.73 -20.96 8.01
N SER A 25 0.96 -21.48 9.22
CA SER A 25 0.06 -21.31 10.37
C SER A 25 -0.18 -19.84 10.70
N ILE A 26 0.88 -19.02 10.68
CA ILE A 26 0.75 -17.56 10.85
C ILE A 26 -0.10 -16.95 9.75
N GLY A 27 0.13 -17.32 8.48
CA GLY A 27 -0.68 -16.82 7.36
C GLY A 27 -2.16 -17.17 7.48
N ILE A 28 -2.47 -18.41 7.87
CA ILE A 28 -3.85 -18.88 8.09
C ILE A 28 -4.49 -18.16 9.28
N PHE A 29 -3.75 -18.04 10.39
CA PHE A 29 -4.21 -17.30 11.58
C PHE A 29 -4.55 -15.86 11.24
N LEU A 30 -3.68 -15.15 10.51
CA LEU A 30 -3.92 -13.78 10.06
C LEU A 30 -5.16 -13.69 9.16
N PHE A 31 -5.37 -14.66 8.26
CA PHE A 31 -6.56 -14.69 7.41
C PHE A 31 -7.86 -14.84 8.21
N PHE A 32 -7.88 -15.76 9.18
CA PHE A 32 -9.03 -15.91 10.09
C PHE A 32 -9.24 -14.67 10.94
N TRP A 33 -8.16 -14.06 11.45
CA TRP A 33 -8.24 -12.84 12.25
C TRP A 33 -8.76 -11.65 11.45
N LEU A 34 -8.27 -11.44 10.22
CA LEU A 34 -8.78 -10.41 9.31
C LEU A 34 -10.25 -10.63 8.96
N ARG A 35 -10.67 -11.88 8.73
CA ARG A 35 -12.08 -12.22 8.49
C ARG A 35 -12.97 -11.91 9.70
N ALA A 36 -12.46 -12.14 10.91
CA ALA A 36 -13.19 -11.87 12.15
C ALA A 36 -13.28 -10.38 12.47
N THR A 37 -12.26 -9.59 12.09
CA THR A 37 -12.16 -8.15 12.44
C THR A 37 -12.72 -7.22 11.38
N LEU A 38 -12.72 -7.60 10.09
CA LEU A 38 -13.18 -6.72 9.02
C LEU A 38 -14.71 -6.75 8.89
N PRO A 39 -15.39 -5.58 9.02
CA PRO A 39 -16.81 -5.47 8.72
C PRO A 39 -17.06 -5.77 7.23
N ARG A 40 -18.21 -6.35 6.87
CA ARG A 40 -18.58 -6.67 5.47
C ARG A 40 -18.38 -5.46 4.55
N ILE A 41 -17.29 -5.45 3.77
CA ILE A 41 -17.02 -4.42 2.76
C ILE A 41 -17.77 -4.77 1.48
N ARG A 42 -18.36 -3.75 0.83
CA ARG A 42 -19.06 -3.92 -0.44
C ARG A 42 -18.06 -4.24 -1.56
N ILE A 43 -18.41 -5.20 -2.43
CA ILE A 43 -17.57 -5.64 -3.55
C ILE A 43 -17.14 -4.45 -4.43
N ASP A 44 -18.05 -3.51 -4.67
CA ASP A 44 -17.78 -2.33 -5.50
C ASP A 44 -16.67 -1.44 -4.92
N GLN A 45 -16.61 -1.28 -3.60
CA GLN A 45 -15.56 -0.51 -2.93
C GLN A 45 -14.21 -1.23 -3.00
N MET A 46 -14.23 -2.55 -2.82
CA MET A 46 -13.03 -3.38 -2.97
C MET A 46 -12.52 -3.31 -4.42
N LEU A 47 -13.39 -3.45 -5.41
CA LEU A 47 -13.02 -3.41 -6.82
C LEU A 47 -12.44 -2.04 -7.20
N ASN A 48 -13.07 -0.96 -6.75
CA ASN A 48 -12.59 0.40 -6.98
C ASN A 48 -11.18 0.63 -6.40
N LEU A 49 -10.93 0.17 -5.17
CA LEU A 49 -9.58 0.22 -4.56
C LEU A 49 -8.57 -0.61 -5.36
N ASN A 50 -8.94 -1.84 -5.75
CA ASN A 50 -8.06 -2.73 -6.49
C ASN A 50 -7.66 -2.12 -7.84
N TRP A 51 -8.62 -1.66 -8.61
CA TRP A 51 -8.37 -1.17 -9.97
C TRP A 51 -7.80 0.25 -10.03
N LYS A 52 -8.24 1.17 -9.15
CA LYS A 52 -7.72 2.54 -9.17
C LYS A 52 -6.41 2.73 -8.44
N PHE A 53 -6.10 1.88 -7.46
CA PHE A 53 -4.92 2.05 -6.62
C PHE A 53 -3.96 0.86 -6.69
N LEU A 54 -4.41 -0.36 -6.36
CA LEU A 54 -3.48 -1.51 -6.24
C LEU A 54 -2.86 -1.92 -7.58
N THR A 55 -3.66 -2.05 -8.65
CA THR A 55 -3.16 -2.45 -9.97
C THR A 55 -2.07 -1.49 -10.51
N PRO A 56 -2.32 -0.17 -10.63
CA PRO A 56 -1.29 0.75 -11.12
C PRO A 56 -0.07 0.81 -10.20
N LEU A 57 -0.27 0.71 -8.88
CA LEU A 57 0.82 0.69 -7.91
C LEU A 57 1.75 -0.51 -8.09
N MET A 58 1.19 -1.71 -8.32
CA MET A 58 1.98 -2.93 -8.55
C MET A 58 2.77 -2.85 -9.86
N ILE A 59 2.20 -2.29 -10.93
CA ILE A 59 2.88 -2.08 -12.20
C ILE A 59 4.03 -1.08 -12.04
N LEU A 60 3.78 0.04 -11.35
CA LEU A 60 4.81 1.05 -11.07
C LEU A 60 5.95 0.47 -10.23
N ASN A 61 5.62 -0.34 -9.21
CA ASN A 61 6.63 -1.02 -8.40
C ASN A 61 7.48 -1.98 -9.25
N LEU A 62 6.86 -2.80 -10.10
CA LEU A 62 7.57 -3.74 -10.97
C LEU A 62 8.56 -3.02 -11.90
N ILE A 63 8.10 -1.97 -12.58
CA ILE A 63 8.93 -1.17 -13.49
C ILE A 63 10.03 -0.44 -12.71
N GLY A 64 9.69 0.14 -11.55
CA GLY A 64 10.64 0.85 -10.70
C GLY A 64 11.75 -0.05 -10.17
N VAL A 65 11.41 -1.25 -9.68
CA VAL A 65 12.37 -2.28 -9.26
C VAL A 65 13.30 -2.63 -10.42
N ALA A 66 12.75 -2.88 -11.62
CA ALA A 66 13.55 -3.23 -12.79
C ALA A 66 14.50 -2.09 -13.21
N LEU A 67 14.04 -0.84 -13.17
CA LEU A 67 14.84 0.32 -13.54
C LEU A 67 15.96 0.59 -12.53
N VAL A 68 15.65 0.52 -11.24
CA VAL A 68 16.63 0.72 -10.15
C VAL A 68 17.67 -0.40 -10.17
N ASP A 69 17.24 -1.66 -10.32
CA ASP A 69 18.16 -2.80 -10.42
C ASP A 69 19.10 -2.66 -11.61
N LYS A 70 18.57 -2.37 -12.82
CA LYS A 70 19.39 -2.19 -14.02
C LYS A 70 20.34 -1.00 -13.89
N GLY A 71 19.88 0.12 -13.33
CA GLY A 71 20.69 1.31 -13.11
C GLY A 71 21.85 1.07 -12.13
N LEU A 72 21.57 0.43 -10.98
CA LEU A 72 22.58 0.10 -9.98
C LEU A 72 23.60 -0.92 -10.51
N ARG A 73 23.16 -1.92 -11.28
CA ARG A 73 24.07 -2.90 -11.92
C ARG A 73 24.95 -2.26 -12.98
N ALA A 74 24.41 -1.35 -13.79
CA ALA A 74 25.19 -0.63 -14.81
C ALA A 74 26.30 0.24 -14.18
N ALA A 75 26.07 0.75 -12.98
CA ALA A 75 27.06 1.50 -12.21
C ALA A 75 28.13 0.62 -11.52
N GLY A 76 28.10 -0.71 -11.69
CA GLY A 76 29.10 -1.63 -11.13
C GLY A 76 29.08 -1.72 -9.60
N VAL A 77 27.94 -1.41 -8.99
CA VAL A 77 27.78 -1.31 -7.54
C VAL A 77 27.95 -2.67 -6.85
N THR A 78 28.68 -2.69 -5.72
CA THR A 78 28.85 -3.89 -4.88
C THR A 78 27.53 -4.43 -4.37
N SER A 79 27.44 -5.74 -4.15
CA SER A 79 26.19 -6.41 -3.74
C SER A 79 25.54 -5.82 -2.47
N GLY A 80 26.35 -5.34 -1.52
CA GLY A 80 25.85 -4.67 -0.31
C GLY A 80 25.18 -3.33 -0.59
N LEU A 81 25.79 -2.50 -1.44
CA LEU A 81 25.25 -1.19 -1.81
C LEU A 81 24.05 -1.34 -2.76
N TRP A 82 24.04 -2.38 -3.61
CA TRP A 82 22.85 -2.76 -4.39
C TRP A 82 21.68 -3.12 -3.47
N ALA A 83 21.90 -3.98 -2.48
CA ALA A 83 20.86 -4.36 -1.53
C ALA A 83 20.34 -3.16 -0.73
N ALA A 84 21.23 -2.26 -0.30
CA ALA A 84 20.84 -1.02 0.38
C ALA A 84 20.01 -0.11 -0.54
N GLY A 85 20.42 0.07 -1.80
CA GLY A 85 19.66 0.86 -2.77
C GLY A 85 18.27 0.30 -3.04
N MET A 86 18.16 -1.01 -3.23
CA MET A 86 16.87 -1.69 -3.40
C MET A 86 16.01 -1.58 -2.14
N PHE A 87 16.60 -1.70 -0.95
CA PHE A 87 15.88 -1.54 0.31
C PHE A 87 15.32 -0.13 0.46
N VAL A 88 16.13 0.90 0.21
CA VAL A 88 15.70 2.31 0.28
C VAL A 88 14.58 2.58 -0.72
N PHE A 89 14.71 2.11 -1.96
CA PHE A 89 13.65 2.25 -2.97
C PHE A 89 12.35 1.57 -2.52
N ASN A 90 12.42 0.33 -2.03
CA ASN A 90 11.25 -0.39 -1.54
C ASN A 90 10.60 0.31 -0.35
N MET A 91 11.40 0.92 0.53
CA MET A 91 10.88 1.64 1.69
C MET A 91 10.23 2.97 1.32
N ALA A 92 10.82 3.72 0.40
CA ALA A 92 10.21 4.91 -0.18
C ALA A 92 8.87 4.56 -0.87
N MET A 93 8.84 3.46 -1.63
CA MET A 93 7.63 3.00 -2.31
C MET A 93 6.54 2.57 -1.32
N LEU A 94 6.91 1.86 -0.24
CA LEU A 94 5.98 1.45 0.82
C LEU A 94 5.38 2.66 1.53
N ILE A 95 6.22 3.63 1.91
CA ILE A 95 5.76 4.86 2.58
C ILE A 95 4.82 5.63 1.65
N GLY A 96 5.16 5.78 0.37
CA GLY A 96 4.29 6.38 -0.63
C GLY A 96 2.96 5.65 -0.76
N ALA A 97 2.98 4.32 -0.88
CA ALA A 97 1.78 3.49 -0.98
C ALA A 97 0.84 3.64 0.24
N LEU A 98 1.39 3.82 1.45
CA LEU A 98 0.59 4.01 2.67
C LEU A 98 0.13 5.46 2.85
N ALA A 99 0.94 6.43 2.45
CA ALA A 99 0.65 7.85 2.63
C ALA A 99 -0.36 8.39 1.60
N ILE A 100 -0.32 7.92 0.35
CA ILE A 100 -1.15 8.44 -0.74
C ILE A 100 -2.66 8.30 -0.45
N PRO A 101 -3.19 7.13 -0.05
CA PRO A 101 -4.62 7.00 0.29
C PRO A 101 -5.04 7.87 1.49
N GLY A 102 -4.16 7.99 2.49
CA GLY A 102 -4.40 8.83 3.68
C GLY A 102 -4.44 10.32 3.34
N TYR A 103 -3.51 10.77 2.49
CA TYR A 103 -3.42 12.16 2.04
C TYR A 103 -4.60 12.56 1.13
N LEU A 104 -4.94 11.72 0.16
CA LEU A 104 -6.07 11.94 -0.75
C LEU A 104 -7.41 11.95 0.02
N GLY A 105 -7.57 11.06 1.01
CA GLY A 105 -8.74 11.03 1.87
C GLY A 105 -8.87 12.27 2.75
N HIS A 106 -7.76 12.78 3.30
CA HIS A 106 -7.75 14.00 4.09
C HIS A 106 -8.12 15.24 3.25
N ARG A 107 -7.54 15.37 2.05
CA ARG A 107 -7.87 16.49 1.14
C ARG A 107 -9.31 16.46 0.67
N ALA A 108 -9.86 15.28 0.37
CA ALA A 108 -11.27 15.14 0.00
C ALA A 108 -12.23 15.56 1.12
N ARG A 109 -11.90 15.24 2.38
CA ARG A 109 -12.67 15.68 3.55
C ARG A 109 -12.57 17.18 3.79
N MET A 110 -11.37 17.75 3.62
CA MET A 110 -11.17 19.20 3.78
C MET A 110 -11.82 20.01 2.67
N ALA A 111 -11.84 19.51 1.43
CA ALA A 111 -12.58 20.14 0.33
C ALA A 111 -14.09 20.12 0.56
N ALA A 112 -14.62 19.08 1.22
CA ALA A 112 -16.03 19.00 1.59
C ALA A 112 -16.39 19.85 2.83
N MET A 113 -15.39 20.23 3.65
CA MET A 113 -15.53 21.10 4.82
C MET A 113 -15.07 22.54 4.53
N ALA A 114 -14.70 22.84 3.28
CA ALA A 114 -14.39 24.20 2.89
C ALA A 114 -15.64 25.05 3.19
N PRO A 115 -15.52 26.17 3.94
CA PRO A 115 -16.66 27.02 4.22
C PRO A 115 -17.26 27.44 2.89
N ALA A 116 -18.61 27.39 2.81
CA ALA A 116 -19.37 27.92 1.69
C ALA A 116 -18.74 29.25 1.25
N SER A 117 -18.52 29.42 -0.05
CA SER A 117 -17.89 30.65 -0.55
C SER A 117 -18.64 31.86 0.00
N GLU A 118 -17.96 32.98 0.22
CA GLU A 118 -18.62 34.22 0.65
C GLU A 118 -19.85 34.53 -0.24
N GLU A 119 -19.78 34.17 -1.53
CA GLU A 119 -20.91 34.22 -2.47
C GLU A 119 -22.11 33.30 -2.12
N GLU A 120 -21.88 32.09 -1.61
CA GLU A 120 -22.94 31.18 -1.15
C GLU A 120 -23.56 31.67 0.17
N LEU A 121 -22.75 32.24 1.08
CA LEU A 121 -23.25 32.87 2.30
C LEU A 121 -24.06 34.13 1.99
N GLU A 122 -23.58 35.00 1.11
CA GLU A 122 -24.30 36.19 0.63
C GLU A 122 -25.60 35.81 -0.08
N ALA A 123 -25.61 34.75 -0.89
CA ALA A 123 -26.81 34.27 -1.55
C ALA A 123 -27.84 33.69 -0.55
N LEU A 124 -27.40 33.03 0.51
CA LEU A 124 -28.28 32.51 1.56
C LEU A 124 -28.83 33.64 2.45
N GLU A 125 -28.01 34.63 2.79
CA GLU A 125 -28.46 35.82 3.53
C GLU A 125 -29.44 36.67 2.71
N ALA A 126 -29.16 36.87 1.41
CA ALA A 126 -30.07 37.57 0.50
C ALA A 126 -31.40 36.82 0.31
N ALA A 127 -31.38 35.49 0.25
CA ALA A 127 -32.59 34.68 0.17
C ALA A 127 -33.40 34.66 1.48
N ALA A 128 -32.77 34.80 2.64
CA ALA A 128 -33.43 34.87 3.94
C ALA A 128 -34.00 36.27 4.27
N ALA A 129 -33.56 37.30 3.57
CA ALA A 129 -34.02 38.69 3.74
C ALA A 129 -35.28 39.05 2.93
N HIS A 130 -35.81 38.12 2.12
CA HIS A 130 -37.03 38.24 1.32
C HIS A 130 -38.17 37.39 1.89
#